data_AF-A0A949JTG9-F1
#
_entry.id   AF-A0A949JTG9-F1
#
_cell.length_a   1.000
_cell.length_b   1.000
_cell.length_c   1.000
_cell.angle_alpha   90.00
_cell.angle_beta   90.00
_cell.angle_gamma   90.00
#
_symmetry.space_group_name_H-M   'P 1'
#
loop_
_entity.id
_entity.type
_entity.pdbx_description
1 polymer ?
#
loop_
_entity_poly.entity_id
_entity_poly.type
_entity_poly.pdbx_seq_one_letter_code
_entity_poly.pdbx_strand_id
1 'polypeptide(L)'
;YAFQRERYWLEATDAQADPAGLDSVVRLASGGAVLTGLLSLDTQPWLDAHRVHGTVVVPTTALLDWAVRAGDETGLPVVAALDEHLPIAVPDDGAVELPLRAGYRPRHRAGHGRGARSKR
;
A
#
# COMPACT_ATOMS: atom_id res chain seq x y z
N TYR A 1 31.75 34.64 19.93
CA TYR A 1 30.68 34.52 18.92
C TYR A 1 29.90 33.27 19.24
N ALA A 2 28.65 33.39 19.69
CA ALA A 2 27.82 32.26 20.10
C ALA A 2 26.64 32.18 19.13
N PHE A 3 26.65 31.20 18.26
CA PHE A 3 25.50 30.84 17.43
C PHE A 3 24.42 30.25 18.37
N GLN A 4 23.40 31.05 18.66
CA GLN A 4 22.15 30.57 19.24
C GLN A 4 21.52 29.61 18.23
N ARG A 5 21.47 28.32 18.56
CA ARG A 5 20.85 27.28 17.71
C ARG A 5 19.36 27.26 17.96
N GLU A 6 18.64 28.24 17.43
CA GLU A 6 17.19 28.16 17.35
C GLU A 6 16.79 27.28 16.16
N ARG A 7 15.84 26.37 16.36
CA ARG A 7 15.26 25.57 15.27
C ARG A 7 14.23 26.44 14.54
N TYR A 8 14.47 26.70 13.26
CA TYR A 8 13.58 27.50 12.39
C TYR A 8 12.82 26.63 11.37
N TRP A 9 12.65 25.33 11.63
CA TRP A 9 11.84 24.47 10.76
C TRP A 9 10.36 24.64 11.11
N LEU A 10 9.48 24.59 10.11
CA LEU A 10 8.06 24.42 10.36
C LEU A 10 7.87 23.13 11.15
N GLU A 11 7.28 23.23 12.34
CA GLU A 11 6.71 22.06 12.99
C GLU A 11 5.48 21.67 12.17
N ALA A 12 5.47 20.43 11.67
CA ALA A 12 4.29 19.89 11.04
C ALA A 12 3.19 19.90 12.11
N THR A 13 2.17 20.73 11.90
CA THR A 13 0.92 20.64 12.64
C THR A 13 0.30 19.28 12.31
N ASP A 14 -0.38 18.63 13.26
CA ASP A 14 -1.08 17.36 13.03
C ASP A 14 -1.99 17.47 11.81
N ALA A 15 -1.47 17.14 10.63
CA ALA A 15 -2.27 16.96 9.45
C ALA A 15 -3.16 15.78 9.78
N GLN A 16 -4.47 15.94 9.59
CA GLN A 16 -5.39 14.84 9.79
C GLN A 16 -4.89 13.67 8.96
N ALA A 17 -4.47 12.60 9.66
CA ALA A 17 -3.85 11.47 9.00
C ALA A 17 -4.81 10.91 7.96
N ASP A 18 -4.25 10.44 6.85
CA ASP A 18 -5.06 9.77 5.85
C ASP A 18 -5.78 8.60 6.55
N PRO A 19 -7.13 8.52 6.47
CA PRO A 19 -7.86 7.41 7.06
C PRO A 19 -7.42 6.06 6.47
N ALA A 20 -6.86 6.03 5.26
CA ALA A 20 -6.24 4.88 4.64
C ALA A 20 -4.79 4.64 5.11
N GLY A 21 -4.19 5.56 5.87
CA GLY A 21 -2.82 5.45 6.38
C GLY A 21 -1.76 5.44 5.28
N LEU A 22 -1.99 6.13 4.16
CA LEU A 22 -1.04 6.32 3.06
C LEU A 22 -0.62 7.79 3.00
N ASP A 23 0.67 8.06 3.18
CA ASP A 23 1.16 9.43 3.39
C ASP A 23 1.99 9.95 2.20
N SER A 24 2.57 9.04 1.41
CA SER A 24 3.46 9.43 0.32
C SER A 24 3.30 8.59 -0.93
N VAL A 25 3.61 9.20 -2.08
CA VAL A 25 3.57 8.56 -3.40
C VAL A 25 4.80 8.95 -4.20
N VAL A 26 5.45 7.96 -4.79
CA VAL A 26 6.55 8.11 -5.75
C VAL A 26 6.17 7.42 -7.05
N ARG A 27 5.95 8.20 -8.12
CA ARG A 27 5.73 7.67 -9.47
C ARG A 27 7.05 7.22 -10.08
N LEU A 28 7.05 6.02 -10.67
CA LEU A 28 8.22 5.40 -11.28
C LEU A 28 8.24 5.67 -12.78
N ALA A 29 9.44 5.84 -13.34
CA ALA A 29 9.62 5.97 -14.79
C ALA A 29 9.11 4.75 -15.59
N SER A 30 8.94 3.59 -14.93
CA SER A 30 8.35 2.39 -15.51
C SER A 30 6.83 2.45 -15.69
N GLY A 31 6.18 3.57 -15.35
CA GLY A 31 4.71 3.71 -15.34
C GLY A 31 4.02 3.07 -14.13
N GLY A 32 4.80 2.73 -13.09
CA GLY A 32 4.27 2.26 -11.80
C GLY A 32 4.31 3.34 -10.73
N ALA A 33 3.97 2.97 -9.51
CA ALA A 33 4.08 3.84 -8.34
C ALA A 33 4.50 3.05 -7.10
N VAL A 34 5.14 3.72 -6.16
CA VAL A 34 5.33 3.24 -4.78
C VAL A 34 4.58 4.19 -3.88
N LEU A 35 3.68 3.66 -3.08
CA LEU A 35 2.97 4.38 -2.04
C LEU A 35 3.53 3.91 -0.69
N THR A 36 3.67 4.82 0.26
CA THR A 36 4.10 4.47 1.61
C THR A 36 3.17 5.08 2.63
N GLY A 37 3.10 4.45 3.78
CA GLY A 37 2.23 4.88 4.85
C GLY A 37 2.53 4.19 6.16
N LEU A 38 1.76 4.56 7.17
CA LEU A 38 1.89 4.05 8.52
C LEU A 38 0.49 3.79 9.10
N LEU A 39 0.30 2.60 9.70
CA LEU A 39 -0.91 2.29 10.44
C LEU A 39 -0.61 2.15 11.92
N SER A 40 -1.43 2.77 12.76
CA SER A 40 -1.48 2.54 14.19
C SER A 40 -2.91 2.69 14.69
N LEU A 41 -3.22 2.15 15.86
CA LEU A 41 -4.52 2.40 16.50
C LEU A 41 -4.67 3.86 16.95
N ASP A 42 -3.56 4.53 17.27
CA ASP A 42 -3.56 5.95 17.67
C ASP A 42 -3.99 6.85 16.51
N THR A 43 -3.55 6.53 15.30
CA THR A 43 -3.78 7.34 14.10
C THR A 43 -5.03 6.90 13.33
N GLN A 44 -5.34 5.59 13.30
CA GLN A 44 -6.53 5.02 12.66
C GLN A 44 -7.37 4.22 13.67
N PRO A 45 -8.10 4.89 14.57
CA PRO A 45 -8.86 4.22 15.63
C PRO A 45 -9.99 3.32 15.10
N TRP A 46 -10.41 3.52 13.85
CA TRP A 46 -11.40 2.67 13.19
C TRP A 46 -10.91 1.23 12.98
N LEU A 47 -9.59 0.98 12.97
CA LEU A 47 -9.02 -0.36 12.82
C LEU A 47 -9.39 -1.27 14.01
N ASP A 48 -9.56 -0.72 15.20
CA ASP A 48 -9.91 -1.51 16.39
C ASP A 48 -11.29 -2.20 16.27
N ALA A 49 -12.15 -1.70 15.38
CA ALA A 49 -13.43 -2.31 15.07
C ALA A 49 -13.31 -3.64 14.28
N HIS A 50 -12.12 -3.98 13.77
CA HIS A 50 -11.89 -5.21 12.99
C HIS A 50 -10.83 -6.10 13.64
N ARG A 51 -11.29 -6.94 14.58
CA ARG A 51 -10.45 -7.95 15.25
C ARG A 51 -10.79 -9.36 14.79
N VAL A 52 -9.76 -10.15 14.49
CA VAL A 52 -9.87 -11.58 14.18
C VAL A 52 -9.14 -12.35 15.27
N HIS A 53 -9.85 -13.20 16.01
CA HIS A 53 -9.30 -13.95 17.14
C HIS A 53 -8.56 -13.07 18.19
N GLY A 54 -9.03 -11.83 18.38
CA GLY A 54 -8.46 -10.87 19.33
C GLY A 54 -7.35 -9.99 18.77
N THR A 55 -6.82 -10.29 17.58
CA THR A 55 -5.80 -9.47 16.91
C THR A 55 -6.45 -8.46 15.98
N VAL A 56 -6.01 -7.20 16.02
CA VAL A 56 -6.42 -6.18 15.04
C VAL A 56 -5.84 -6.53 13.69
N VAL A 57 -6.69 -6.59 12.67
CA VAL A 57 -6.31 -6.95 11.31
C VAL A 57 -6.85 -5.88 10.38
N VAL A 58 -6.03 -5.49 9.39
CA VAL A 58 -6.48 -4.58 8.33
C VAL A 58 -7.65 -5.23 7.57
N PRO A 59 -8.82 -4.60 7.48
CA PRO A 59 -9.93 -5.16 6.72
C PRO A 59 -9.60 -5.25 5.23
N THR A 60 -10.08 -6.28 4.56
CA THR A 60 -9.93 -6.43 3.10
C THR A 60 -10.47 -5.21 2.32
N THR A 61 -11.47 -4.50 2.85
CA THR A 61 -11.97 -3.25 2.23
C THR A 61 -10.92 -2.16 2.19
N ALA A 62 -10.06 -2.05 3.22
CA ALA A 62 -8.96 -1.09 3.22
C ALA A 62 -7.90 -1.47 2.17
N LEU A 63 -7.63 -2.77 1.99
CA LEU A 63 -6.75 -3.25 0.92
C LEU A 63 -7.30 -2.89 -0.47
N LEU A 64 -8.63 -2.98 -0.64
CA LEU A 64 -9.29 -2.57 -1.88
C LEU A 64 -9.14 -1.08 -2.13
N ASP A 65 -9.35 -0.24 -1.11
CA ASP A 65 -9.18 1.21 -1.22
C ASP A 65 -7.74 1.58 -1.60
N TRP A 66 -6.74 0.90 -1.03
CA TRP A 66 -5.34 1.07 -1.42
C TRP A 66 -5.07 0.65 -2.87
N ALA A 67 -5.68 -0.43 -3.33
CA ALA A 67 -5.56 -0.87 -4.71
C ALA A 67 -6.17 0.16 -5.68
N VAL A 68 -7.31 0.76 -5.33
CA VAL A 68 -7.93 1.86 -6.10
C VAL A 68 -7.03 3.09 -6.11
N ARG A 69 -6.53 3.51 -4.94
CA ARG A 69 -5.61 4.66 -4.81
C ARG A 69 -4.35 4.47 -5.66
N ALA A 70 -3.77 3.27 -5.64
CA ALA A 70 -2.65 2.90 -6.49
C ALA A 70 -3.00 2.91 -7.99
N GLY A 71 -4.23 2.51 -8.32
CA GLY A 71 -4.83 2.60 -9.65
C GLY A 71 -4.88 4.04 -10.16
N ASP A 72 -5.33 4.99 -9.32
CA ASP A 72 -5.37 6.41 -9.67
C ASP A 72 -3.97 6.98 -9.98
N GLU A 73 -2.95 6.54 -9.25
CA GLU A 73 -1.57 6.96 -9.48
C GLU A 73 -0.95 6.37 -10.77
N THR A 74 -1.50 5.26 -11.26
CA THR A 74 -1.00 4.54 -12.45
C THR A 74 -1.93 4.61 -13.67
N GLY A 75 -3.10 5.25 -13.56
CA GLY A 75 -4.10 5.31 -14.63
C GLY A 75 -4.84 3.98 -14.86
N LEU A 76 -4.87 3.09 -13.86
CA LEU A 76 -5.52 1.78 -13.90
C LEU A 76 -6.64 1.70 -12.83
N PRO A 77 -7.81 2.32 -13.05
CA PRO A 77 -8.81 2.51 -11.99
C PRO A 77 -9.64 1.26 -11.67
N VAL A 78 -9.40 0.14 -12.36
CA VAL A 78 -10.22 -1.08 -12.22
C VAL A 78 -9.45 -2.17 -11.48
N VAL A 79 -9.97 -2.57 -10.32
CA VAL A 79 -9.51 -3.77 -9.60
C VAL A 79 -10.31 -4.97 -10.12
N ALA A 80 -9.67 -5.80 -10.95
CA ALA A 80 -10.33 -6.99 -11.51
C ALA A 80 -10.41 -8.16 -10.54
N ALA A 81 -9.44 -8.26 -9.63
CA ALA A 81 -9.37 -9.27 -8.57
C ALA A 81 -8.51 -8.75 -7.43
N LEU A 82 -8.83 -9.16 -6.20
CA LEU A 82 -8.04 -8.92 -5.00
C LEU A 82 -7.78 -10.27 -4.35
N ASP A 83 -6.52 -10.70 -4.35
CA ASP A 83 -6.08 -11.94 -3.73
C ASP A 83 -5.28 -11.61 -2.48
N GLU A 84 -5.90 -11.79 -1.31
CA GLU A 84 -5.25 -11.63 -0.01
C GLU A 84 -4.70 -12.99 0.45
N HIS A 85 -3.38 -13.09 0.62
CA HIS A 85 -2.73 -14.35 1.01
C HIS A 85 -2.55 -14.48 2.52
N LEU A 86 -2.26 -13.38 3.21
CA LEU A 86 -2.07 -13.33 4.65
C LEU A 86 -2.64 -12.02 5.18
N PRO A 87 -3.36 -12.03 6.31
CA PRO A 87 -3.85 -10.80 6.91
C PRO A 87 -2.71 -9.94 7.43
N ILE A 88 -2.85 -8.63 7.30
CA ILE A 88 -1.93 -7.65 7.87
C ILE A 88 -2.37 -7.37 9.30
N ALA A 89 -1.62 -7.87 10.29
CA ALA A 89 -1.87 -7.60 11.69
C ALA A 89 -1.32 -6.23 12.09
N VAL A 90 -2.10 -5.47 12.85
CA VAL A 90 -1.70 -4.19 13.45
C VAL A 90 -1.51 -4.42 14.95
N PRO A 91 -0.37 -4.03 15.54
CA PRO A 91 -0.15 -4.20 16.97
C PRO A 91 -1.05 -3.26 17.76
N ASP A 92 -1.45 -3.66 18.97
CA ASP A 92 -2.23 -2.81 19.87
C ASP A 92 -1.43 -1.54 20.26
N ASP A 93 -0.11 -1.67 20.37
CA ASP A 93 0.82 -0.56 20.61
C ASP A 93 1.85 -0.45 19.48
N GLY A 94 2.09 0.77 19.01
CA GLY A 94 3.05 1.05 17.93
C GLY A 94 2.40 1.06 16.55
N ALA A 95 3.21 0.82 15.51
CA ALA A 95 2.78 1.05 14.15
C ALA A 95 3.37 0.07 13.13
N VAL A 96 2.68 -0.10 12.00
CA VAL A 96 3.09 -0.92 10.85
C VAL A 96 3.34 -0.02 9.65
N GLU A 97 4.54 -0.09 9.09
CA GLU A 97 4.85 0.56 7.83
C GLU A 97 4.23 -0.20 6.65
N LEU A 98 3.65 0.56 5.72
CA LEU A 98 2.95 0.02 4.56
C LEU A 98 3.62 0.43 3.24
N PRO A 99 4.62 -0.31 2.76
CA PRO A 99 5.12 -0.14 1.41
C PRO A 99 4.18 -0.84 0.41
N LEU A 100 3.54 -0.07 -0.46
CA LEU A 100 2.70 -0.59 -1.53
C LEU A 100 3.33 -0.28 -2.88
N ARG A 101 3.44 -1.29 -3.74
CA ARG A 101 4.00 -1.15 -5.08
C ARG A 101 2.95 -1.45 -6.14
N ALA A 102 2.64 -0.44 -6.94
CA ALA A 102 1.84 -0.54 -8.14
C ALA A 102 2.74 -0.68 -9.37
N GLY A 103 2.43 -1.62 -10.25
CA GLY A 103 3.17 -1.76 -11.48
C GLY A 103 2.61 -2.86 -12.36
N TYR A 104 3.07 -2.88 -13.60
CA TYR A 104 2.72 -3.93 -14.53
C TYR A 104 3.45 -5.22 -14.17
N ARG A 105 2.69 -6.27 -13.84
CA ARG A 105 3.21 -7.65 -13.87
C ARG A 105 2.82 -8.26 -15.22
N PRO A 106 3.79 -8.58 -16.10
CA PRO A 106 3.47 -9.31 -17.32
C PRO A 106 2.80 -10.63 -16.95
N ARG A 107 1.64 -10.91 -17.54
CA ARG A 107 1.09 -12.27 -17.48
C ARG A 107 2.14 -13.19 -18.10
N HIS A 108 2.57 -14.19 -17.33
CA HIS A 108 3.47 -15.22 -17.86
C HIS A 108 2.76 -15.86 -19.06
N ARG A 109 3.31 -15.67 -20.26
CA ARG A 109 2.75 -16.28 -21.47
C ARG A 109 2.95 -17.79 -21.31
N ALA A 110 1.87 -18.53 -21.05
CA ALA A 110 1.92 -19.99 -21.03
C ALA A 110 2.56 -20.47 -22.34
N GLY A 111 3.63 -21.25 -22.22
CA GLY A 111 4.46 -21.67 -23.34
C GLY A 111 3.62 -22.28 -24.45
N HIS A 112 3.66 -21.66 -25.63
CA HIS A 112 3.07 -22.19 -26.83
C HIS A 112 3.87 -23.45 -27.21
N GLY A 113 3.31 -24.63 -26.92
CA GLY A 113 3.87 -25.92 -27.31
C GLY A 113 4.03 -25.93 -28.83
N ARG A 114 5.28 -25.93 -29.31
CA ARG A 114 5.59 -26.17 -30.71
C ARG A 114 5.14 -27.60 -31.03
N GLY A 115 4.01 -27.71 -31.72
CA GLY A 115 3.61 -28.93 -32.40
C GLY A 115 4.75 -29.38 -33.31
N ALA A 116 5.32 -30.54 -32.99
CA ALA A 116 6.25 -31.24 -33.86
C ALA A 116 5.55 -31.46 -35.21
N ARG A 117 6.10 -30.86 -36.27
CA ARG A 117 5.73 -31.23 -37.64
C ARG A 117 6.12 -32.70 -37.84
N SER A 118 5.12 -33.57 -37.82
CA SER A 118 5.24 -34.93 -38.32
C SER A 118 5.42 -34.88 -39.83
N LYS A 119 6.49 -35.55 -40.30
CA LYS A 119 6.77 -35.85 -41.70
C LYS A 119 5.56 -36.49 -42.38
N ARG A 120 5.24 -36.03 -43.60
CA ARG A 120 4.87 -36.86 -44.75
C ARG A 120 5.36 -36.17 -46.01
#